data_AF-A0A7R9M517-F1
#
_entry.id   AF-A0A7R9M517-F1
#
_cell.length_a   1.000
_cell.length_b   1.000
_cell.length_c   1.000
_cell.angle_alpha   90.00
_cell.angle_beta   90.00
_cell.angle_gamma   90.00
#
_symmetry.space_group_name_H-M   'P 1'
#
loop_
_entity.id
_entity.type
_entity.pdbx_description
1 polymer ?
#
loop_
_entity_poly.entity_id
_entity_poly.type
_entity_poly.pdbx_seq_one_letter_code
_entity_poly.pdbx_strand_id
1 'polypeptide(L)'
;MGPKNNIPPGTVVDSHVVHPTDFDFYLCSHVGIQGTSRPSHYYVLHDDYRFSADELQKLSYYLCYLYARCDTPISIPAPVMYAHLLATRGREYIVEHLQSGAVCGGGGDRRSRPPRDETEAQRKAREIQLAQQLNVLIKVDEAIKNRMFFC
;
A
#
# COMPACT_ATOMS: atom_id res chain seq x y z
N MET A 1 2.24 25.12 15.17
CA MET A 1 2.20 24.43 16.47
C MET A 1 1.13 23.34 16.39
N GLY A 2 1.51 22.09 16.09
CA GLY A 2 0.56 20.96 16.04
C GLY A 2 -0.08 20.69 17.42
N PRO A 3 -1.16 19.90 17.50
CA PRO A 3 -1.83 19.62 18.76
C PRO A 3 -0.84 19.04 19.77
N LYS A 4 -0.72 19.72 20.91
CA LYS A 4 0.31 19.55 21.96
C LYS A 4 0.35 18.18 22.67
N ASN A 5 -0.39 17.17 22.20
CA ASN A 5 -0.61 15.92 22.92
C ASN A 5 -0.15 14.66 22.16
N ASN A 6 0.50 14.79 21.01
CA ASN A 6 1.08 13.65 20.29
C ASN A 6 2.57 13.49 20.56
N ILE A 7 3.07 12.26 20.40
CA ILE A 7 4.51 11.98 20.41
C ILE A 7 5.22 12.75 19.29
N PRO A 8 6.47 13.20 19.52
CA PRO A 8 7.22 13.93 18.51
C PRO A 8 7.53 13.03 17.29
N PRO A 9 7.63 13.61 16.08
CA PRO A 9 8.10 12.86 14.92
C PRO A 9 9.53 12.38 15.16
N GLY A 10 9.84 11.17 14.71
CA GLY A 10 11.11 10.48 14.95
C GLY A 10 11.12 9.61 16.22
N THR A 11 10.02 9.54 16.99
CA THR A 11 9.93 8.57 18.09
C THR A 11 9.96 7.14 17.56
N VAL A 12 10.91 6.37 18.07
CA VAL A 12 11.07 4.94 17.80
C VAL A 12 10.85 4.16 19.09
N VAL A 13 10.19 3.02 18.99
CA VAL A 13 10.04 2.04 20.07
C VAL A 13 10.44 0.67 19.55
N ASP A 14 11.55 0.15 20.06
CA ASP A 14 12.16 -1.14 19.69
C ASP A 14 12.33 -2.08 20.90
N SER A 15 11.74 -1.73 22.04
CA SER A 15 11.87 -2.45 23.31
C SER A 15 10.53 -2.60 24.01
N HIS A 16 10.39 -3.67 24.80
CA HIS A 16 9.23 -4.04 25.64
C HIS A 16 7.90 -4.35 24.94
N VAL A 17 7.55 -3.66 23.85
CA VAL A 17 6.24 -3.76 23.16
C VAL A 17 6.38 -4.40 21.77
N VAL A 18 7.59 -4.84 21.43
CA VAL A 18 7.94 -5.47 20.15
C VAL A 18 8.00 -7.00 20.29
N HIS A 19 8.17 -7.69 19.17
CA HIS A 19 8.28 -9.14 19.13
C HIS A 19 9.53 -9.61 19.93
N PRO A 20 9.43 -10.74 20.68
CA PRO A 20 10.51 -11.16 21.58
C PRO A 20 11.73 -11.78 20.87
N THR A 21 11.60 -12.27 19.63
CA THR A 21 12.66 -12.97 18.90
C THR A 21 13.03 -12.28 17.59
N ASP A 22 12.02 -12.00 16.78
CA ASP A 22 12.17 -11.38 15.47
C ASP A 22 12.39 -9.87 15.58
N PHE A 23 12.95 -9.28 14.52
CA PHE A 23 13.30 -7.87 14.53
C PHE A 23 12.16 -7.00 14.00
N ASP A 24 11.50 -6.28 14.91
CA ASP A 24 10.44 -5.33 14.62
C ASP A 24 10.56 -4.07 15.49
N PHE A 25 9.98 -2.97 15.00
CA PHE A 25 9.98 -1.69 15.71
C PHE A 25 8.80 -0.82 15.30
N TYR A 26 8.38 0.07 16.19
CA TYR A 26 7.44 1.14 15.88
C TYR A 26 8.16 2.44 15.60
N LEU A 27 7.74 3.15 14.56
CA LEU A 27 8.27 4.46 14.21
C LEU A 27 7.11 5.43 13.92
N CYS A 28 7.10 6.56 14.63
CA CYS A 28 6.23 7.69 14.33
C CYS A 28 6.99 8.74 13.53
N SER A 29 6.89 8.72 12.20
CA SER A 29 7.65 9.64 11.33
C SER A 29 6.99 11.00 11.08
N HIS A 30 5.69 11.13 11.33
CA HIS A 30 4.88 12.29 10.94
C HIS A 30 4.45 13.12 12.15
N VAL A 31 4.09 14.38 11.91
CA VAL A 31 3.47 15.23 12.92
C VAL A 31 1.97 14.91 12.99
N GLY A 32 1.46 14.50 14.14
CA GLY A 32 0.03 14.29 14.33
C GLY A 32 -0.74 15.61 14.36
N ILE A 33 -1.38 15.98 13.25
CA ILE A 33 -2.14 17.23 13.10
C ILE A 33 -3.48 17.21 13.85
N GLN A 34 -4.13 16.04 13.90
CA GLN A 34 -5.43 15.87 14.54
C GLN A 34 -5.55 14.48 15.15
N GLY A 35 -6.19 14.39 16.33
CA GLY A 35 -6.38 13.13 17.04
C GLY A 35 -5.06 12.55 17.58
N THR A 36 -5.06 11.24 17.81
CA THR A 36 -3.87 10.50 18.26
C THR A 36 -3.09 9.97 17.07
N SER A 37 -1.77 10.22 17.04
CA SER A 37 -0.89 9.73 15.98
C SER A 37 -0.83 8.21 15.99
N ARG A 38 -0.89 7.60 14.80
CA ARG A 38 -0.72 6.15 14.64
C ARG A 38 0.72 5.86 14.22
N PRO A 39 1.58 5.35 15.12
CA PRO A 39 2.92 4.93 14.73
C PRO A 39 2.86 3.74 13.78
N SER A 40 3.78 3.70 12.83
CA SER A 40 3.89 2.62 11.85
C SER A 40 4.74 1.48 12.43
N HIS A 41 4.25 0.25 12.30
CA HIS A 41 4.95 -0.96 12.74
C HIS A 41 5.74 -1.53 11.57
N TYR A 42 7.04 -1.69 11.76
CA TYR A 42 7.96 -2.25 10.78
C TYR A 42 8.42 -3.61 11.25
N TYR A 43 8.36 -4.59 10.36
CA TYR A 43 8.79 -5.95 10.62
C TYR A 43 9.82 -6.37 9.58
N VAL A 44 10.98 -6.82 10.03
CA VAL A 44 12.05 -7.27 9.14
C VAL A 44 11.88 -8.76 8.92
N LEU A 45 11.29 -9.10 7.77
CA LEU A 45 11.07 -10.49 7.39
C LEU A 45 12.34 -11.16 6.88
N HIS A 46 13.21 -10.40 6.21
CA HIS A 46 14.42 -10.91 5.57
C HIS A 46 15.46 -9.81 5.44
N ASP A 47 16.72 -10.12 5.77
CA ASP A 47 17.85 -9.21 5.64
C ASP A 47 19.14 -9.98 5.33
N ASP A 48 19.62 -9.85 4.08
CA ASP A 48 20.90 -10.42 3.62
C ASP A 48 22.10 -9.52 3.92
N TYR A 49 21.86 -8.21 4.07
CA TYR A 49 22.91 -7.19 4.21
C TYR A 49 23.35 -7.01 5.67
N ARG A 50 22.57 -7.54 6.62
CA ARG A 50 22.81 -7.49 8.08
C ARG A 50 22.88 -6.05 8.60
N PHE A 51 21.82 -5.29 8.36
CA PHE A 51 21.68 -3.95 8.89
C PHE A 51 21.67 -3.94 10.41
N SER A 52 22.26 -2.89 10.98
CA SER A 52 22.01 -2.56 12.39
C SER A 52 20.58 -2.04 12.56
N ALA A 53 20.02 -2.24 13.76
CA ALA A 53 18.70 -1.70 14.09
C ALA A 53 18.65 -0.17 13.88
N ASP A 54 19.69 0.55 14.31
CA ASP A 54 19.80 2.00 14.16
C ASP A 54 19.82 2.43 12.69
N GLU A 55 20.50 1.66 11.83
CA GLU A 55 20.61 1.96 10.41
C GLU A 55 19.26 1.80 9.73
N LEU A 56 18.54 0.73 10.03
CA LEU A 56 17.24 0.47 9.43
C LEU A 56 16.17 1.45 9.91
N GLN A 57 16.20 1.83 11.18
CA GLN A 57 15.32 2.84 11.75
C GLN A 57 15.57 4.22 11.10
N LYS A 58 16.84 4.64 10.96
CA LYS A 58 17.21 5.89 10.28
C LYS A 58 16.84 5.88 8.80
N LEU A 59 17.12 4.79 8.10
CA LEU A 59 16.75 4.62 6.69
C LEU A 59 15.25 4.76 6.49
N SER A 60 14.47 4.03 7.29
CA SER A 60 13.01 4.08 7.26
C SER A 60 12.49 5.50 7.51
N TYR A 61 13.08 6.21 8.48
CA TYR A 61 12.73 7.58 8.77
C TYR A 61 13.05 8.54 7.63
N TYR A 62 14.25 8.46 7.03
CA TYR A 62 14.63 9.32 5.91
C TYR A 62 13.79 9.07 4.66
N LEU A 63 13.40 7.82 4.39
CA LEU A 63 12.48 7.51 3.29
C LEU A 63 11.11 8.19 3.44
N CYS A 64 10.66 8.53 4.65
CA CYS A 64 9.42 9.28 4.87
C CYS A 64 9.53 10.75 4.45
N TYR A 65 10.73 11.31 4.28
CA TYR A 65 10.95 12.68 3.81
C TYR A 65 11.08 12.80 2.29
N LEU A 66 11.22 11.68 1.57
CA LEU A 66 11.41 11.67 0.11
C LEU A 66 10.10 11.75 -0.68
N TYR A 67 8.97 12.00 -0.02
CA TYR A 67 7.68 12.03 -0.69
C TYR A 67 7.45 13.35 -1.41
N ALA A 68 7.53 13.32 -2.74
CA ALA A 68 7.54 14.52 -3.58
C ALA A 68 6.25 15.39 -3.57
N ARG A 69 5.11 14.89 -3.05
CA ARG A 69 3.85 15.65 -3.07
C ARG A 69 3.67 16.64 -1.92
N CYS A 70 4.42 16.48 -0.82
CA CYS A 70 4.36 17.41 0.31
C CYS A 70 5.73 17.65 0.92
N ASP A 71 5.88 18.80 1.56
CA ASP A 71 7.08 19.23 2.29
C ASP A 71 7.14 18.70 3.73
N THR A 72 6.15 17.92 4.14
CA THR A 72 6.04 17.31 5.46
C THR A 72 6.30 15.81 5.42
N PRO A 73 6.93 15.24 6.46
CA PRO A 73 7.16 13.80 6.51
C PRO A 73 5.82 13.06 6.67
N ILE A 74 5.66 12.02 5.87
CA ILE A 74 4.50 11.14 5.88
C ILE A 74 4.65 10.00 6.90
N SER A 75 3.55 9.31 7.19
CA SER A 75 3.48 8.27 8.24
C SER A 75 4.16 6.95 7.88
N ILE A 76 4.33 6.65 6.59
CA ILE A 76 4.98 5.45 6.05
C ILE A 76 6.00 5.86 4.98
N PRO A 77 6.94 4.99 4.57
CA PRO A 77 8.00 5.38 3.65
C PRO A 77 7.43 5.77 2.27
N ALA A 78 8.06 6.73 1.59
CA ALA A 78 7.67 7.17 0.25
C ALA A 78 7.41 6.02 -0.76
N PRO A 79 8.26 4.96 -0.87
CA PRO A 79 7.97 3.86 -1.80
C PRO A 79 6.66 3.12 -1.49
N VAL A 80 6.30 2.97 -0.21
CA VAL A 80 5.05 2.31 0.19
C VAL A 80 3.85 3.17 -0.18
N MET A 81 3.93 4.49 0.04
CA MET A 81 2.87 5.41 -0.40
C MET A 81 2.70 5.42 -1.91
N TYR A 82 3.79 5.40 -2.68
CA TYR A 82 3.72 5.35 -4.14
C TYR A 82 3.06 4.08 -4.65
N ALA A 83 3.34 2.93 -4.02
CA ALA A 83 2.63 1.69 -4.33
C ALA A 83 1.12 1.80 -4.04
N HIS A 84 0.74 2.46 -2.95
CA HIS A 84 -0.67 2.68 -2.62
C HIS A 84 -1.39 3.59 -3.64
N LEU A 85 -0.73 4.64 -4.10
CA LEU A 85 -1.24 5.53 -5.15
C LEU A 85 -1.40 4.79 -6.48
N LEU A 86 -0.40 4.00 -6.87
CA LEU A 86 -0.45 3.18 -8.07
C LEU A 86 -1.59 2.14 -8.01
N ALA A 87 -1.78 1.46 -6.88
CA ALA A 87 -2.90 0.54 -6.68
C ALA A 87 -4.28 1.24 -6.76
N THR A 88 -4.38 2.45 -6.19
CA THR A 88 -5.59 3.28 -6.31
C THR A 88 -5.86 3.67 -7.76
N ARG A 89 -4.82 4.06 -8.50
CA ARG A 89 -4.94 4.40 -9.92
C ARG A 89 -5.34 3.19 -10.78
N GLY A 90 -4.79 2.01 -10.49
CA GLY A 90 -5.19 0.77 -11.13
C GLY A 90 -6.67 0.42 -10.87
N ARG A 91 -7.16 0.67 -9.66
CA ARG A 91 -8.59 0.52 -9.34
C ARG A 91 -9.46 1.47 -10.16
N GLU A 92 -9.04 2.71 -10.37
CA GLU A 92 -9.78 3.67 -11.19
C GLU A 92 -9.92 3.18 -12.64
N TYR A 93 -8.86 2.63 -13.23
CA TYR A 93 -8.93 2.04 -14.58
C TYR A 93 -9.94 0.90 -14.66
N ILE A 94 -10.00 0.02 -13.65
CA ILE A 94 -10.97 -1.07 -13.61
C ILE A 94 -12.40 -0.52 -13.51
N VAL A 95 -12.63 0.45 -12.62
CA VAL A 95 -13.95 1.05 -12.40
C VAL A 95 -14.46 1.75 -13.66
N GLU A 96 -13.59 2.49 -14.35
CA GLU A 96 -13.92 3.16 -15.61
C GLU A 96 -14.39 2.15 -16.66
N HIS A 97 -13.66 1.05 -16.86
CA HIS A 97 -14.06 0.01 -17.81
C HIS A 97 -15.38 -0.68 -17.44
N LEU A 98 -15.62 -0.93 -16.15
CA LEU A 98 -16.89 -1.47 -15.68
C LEU A 98 -18.05 -0.51 -15.91
N GLN A 99 -17.83 0.80 -15.72
CA GLN A 99 -18.84 1.83 -15.97
C GLN A 99 -19.10 2.01 -17.46
N SER A 100 -18.07 2.05 -18.31
CA SER A 100 -18.21 2.08 -19.76
C SER A 100 -18.96 0.86 -20.31
N GLY A 101 -18.78 -0.32 -19.71
CA GLY A 101 -19.57 -1.52 -20.04
C GLY A 101 -21.00 -1.50 -19.48
N ALA A 102 -21.24 -0.82 -18.36
CA ALA A 102 -22.54 -0.74 -17.71
C ALA A 102 -23.53 0.26 -18.33
N VAL A 103 -23.07 1.20 -19.16
CA VAL A 103 -23.96 2.10 -19.93
C VAL A 103 -24.83 1.32 -20.94
N CYS A 104 -24.54 0.03 -21.17
CA CYS A 104 -25.27 -0.81 -22.14
C CYS A 104 -26.05 -1.99 -21.53
N GLY A 105 -26.02 -2.23 -20.21
CA GLY A 105 -26.54 -3.46 -19.61
C GLY A 105 -27.38 -3.20 -18.35
N GLY A 106 -28.70 -3.22 -18.51
CA GLY A 106 -29.64 -3.10 -17.39
C GLY A 106 -29.46 -4.21 -16.34
N GLY A 107 -29.59 -3.83 -15.06
CA GLY A 107 -30.08 -4.67 -13.97
C GLY A 107 -29.47 -6.06 -13.79
N GLY A 108 -28.15 -6.16 -13.59
CA GLY A 108 -27.50 -7.43 -13.19
C GLY A 108 -27.38 -7.59 -11.67
N ASP A 109 -27.98 -8.65 -11.13
CA ASP A 109 -27.95 -9.06 -9.72
C ASP A 109 -26.51 -9.17 -9.18
N ARG A 110 -26.14 -8.34 -8.19
CA ARG A 110 -24.76 -8.19 -7.67
C ARG A 110 -24.33 -9.31 -6.72
N ARG A 111 -25.07 -10.42 -6.63
CA ARG A 111 -24.83 -11.50 -5.65
C ARG A 111 -24.96 -12.91 -6.23
N SER A 112 -24.53 -13.13 -7.48
CA SER A 112 -24.33 -14.49 -7.98
C SER A 112 -23.18 -15.17 -7.21
N ARG A 113 -23.56 -15.92 -6.17
CA ARG A 113 -22.66 -16.74 -5.36
C ARG A 113 -21.98 -17.76 -6.29
N PRO A 114 -20.65 -17.98 -6.19
CA PRO A 114 -19.99 -18.96 -7.05
C PRO A 114 -20.64 -20.35 -6.87
N PRO A 115 -20.81 -21.14 -7.95
CA PRO A 115 -21.35 -22.48 -7.87
C PRO A 115 -20.59 -23.33 -6.84
N ARG A 116 -21.32 -24.02 -5.95
CA ARG A 116 -20.70 -24.74 -4.82
C ARG A 116 -19.87 -25.96 -5.25
N ASP A 117 -20.15 -26.52 -6.43
CA ASP A 117 -19.53 -27.74 -6.98
C ASP A 117 -18.50 -27.47 -8.10
N GLU A 118 -17.79 -26.33 -8.06
CA GLU A 118 -16.65 -26.12 -8.96
C GLU A 118 -15.42 -26.88 -8.45
N THR A 119 -14.85 -27.76 -9.30
CA THR A 119 -13.58 -28.43 -9.02
C THR A 119 -12.45 -27.42 -8.86
N GLU A 120 -11.44 -27.74 -8.05
CA GLU A 120 -10.30 -26.85 -7.78
C GLU A 120 -9.58 -26.40 -9.07
N ALA A 121 -9.54 -27.28 -10.08
CA ALA A 121 -9.00 -26.99 -11.41
C ALA A 121 -9.85 -25.93 -12.17
N GLN A 122 -11.17 -26.01 -12.08
CA GLN A 122 -12.08 -25.03 -12.70
C GLN A 122 -11.99 -23.65 -12.01
N ARG A 123 -11.86 -23.62 -10.68
CA ARG A 123 -11.65 -22.38 -9.91
C ARG A 123 -10.34 -21.70 -10.32
N LYS A 124 -9.24 -22.47 -10.35
CA LYS A 124 -7.93 -21.99 -10.79
C LYS A 124 -7.97 -21.49 -12.24
N ALA A 125 -8.62 -22.20 -13.15
CA ALA A 125 -8.76 -21.77 -14.54
C ALA A 125 -9.51 -20.44 -14.68
N ARG A 126 -10.59 -20.27 -13.91
CA ARG A 126 -11.37 -19.02 -13.87
C ARG A 126 -10.58 -17.86 -13.29
N GLU A 127 -9.83 -18.09 -12.21
CA GLU A 127 -8.94 -17.08 -11.61
C GLU A 127 -7.85 -16.63 -12.58
N ILE A 128 -7.22 -17.58 -13.29
CA ILE A 128 -6.21 -17.29 -14.32
C ILE A 128 -6.84 -16.46 -15.45
N GLN A 129 -8.04 -16.82 -15.91
CA GLN A 129 -8.72 -16.09 -16.97
C GLN A 129 -9.09 -14.66 -16.54
N LEU A 130 -9.55 -14.48 -15.30
CA LEU A 130 -9.87 -13.15 -14.76
C LEU A 130 -8.60 -12.30 -14.56
N ALA A 131 -7.51 -12.90 -14.10
CA ALA A 131 -6.21 -12.23 -13.99
C ALA A 131 -5.68 -11.79 -15.37
N GLN A 132 -5.82 -12.62 -16.41
CA GLN A 132 -5.46 -12.26 -17.78
C GLN A 132 -6.27 -11.07 -18.29
N GLN A 133 -7.58 -11.03 -18.01
CA GLN A 133 -8.44 -9.90 -18.37
C GLN A 133 -8.01 -8.61 -17.66
N LEU A 134 -7.77 -8.68 -16.34
CA LEU A 134 -7.32 -7.53 -15.56
C LEU A 134 -5.96 -7.00 -16.02
N ASN A 135 -5.04 -7.90 -16.41
CA ASN A 135 -3.72 -7.50 -16.91
C ASN A 135 -3.80 -6.65 -18.19
N VAL A 136 -4.79 -6.89 -19.04
CA VAL A 136 -5.02 -6.05 -20.24
C VAL A 136 -5.55 -4.67 -19.84
N LEU A 137 -6.47 -4.63 -18.87
CA LEU A 137 -7.13 -3.40 -18.43
C LEU A 137 -6.21 -2.45 -17.66
N ILE A 138 -5.33 -2.99 -16.83
CA ILE A 138 -4.39 -2.21 -16.02
C ILE A 138 -3.16 -1.81 -16.84
N LYS A 139 -2.98 -2.37 -18.05
CA LYS A 139 -1.81 -2.09 -18.88
C LYS A 139 -1.78 -0.62 -19.29
N VAL A 140 -0.70 0.03 -18.90
CA VAL A 140 -0.45 1.43 -19.18
C VAL A 140 0.33 1.56 -20.50
N ASP A 141 0.13 2.67 -21.22
CA ASP A 141 0.90 3.02 -22.42
C ASP A 141 2.42 3.04 -22.13
N GLU A 142 3.22 2.50 -23.05
CA GLU A 142 4.68 2.39 -22.90
C GLU A 142 5.36 3.76 -22.77
N ALA A 143 4.77 4.85 -23.29
CA ALA A 143 5.31 6.20 -23.19
C ALA A 143 5.29 6.77 -21.76
N ILE A 144 4.34 6.34 -20.93
CA ILE A 144 4.16 6.82 -19.56
C ILE A 144 4.57 5.80 -18.49
N LYS A 145 4.90 4.57 -18.90
CA LYS A 145 5.32 3.47 -18.02
C LYS A 145 6.51 3.78 -17.12
N ASN A 146 7.47 4.57 -17.62
CA ASN A 146 8.66 5.00 -16.86
C ASN A 146 8.48 6.35 -16.15
N ARG A 147 7.25 6.88 -16.07
CA ARG A 147 6.93 8.14 -15.40
C ARG A 147 6.12 7.87 -14.14
N MET A 148 6.21 8.77 -13.17
CA MET A 148 5.33 8.77 -12.00
C MET A 148 3.93 9.33 -12.36
N PHE A 149 3.19 8.66 -13.25
CA PHE A 149 1.85 9.09 -13.70
C PHE A 149 0.77 8.99 -12.60
N PHE A 150 1.08 8.32 -11.50
CA PHE A 150 0.23 8.17 -10.32
C PHE A 150 0.50 9.25 -9.26
N CYS A 151 1.53 10.07 -9.46
CA CYS A 151 1.86 11.24 -8.64
C CYS A 151 1.06 12.47 -9.09
#